data_AF-A0A960ZIK6-F1
#
_entry.id   AF-A0A960ZIK6-F1
#
_cell.length_a   1.000
_cell.length_b   1.000
_cell.length_c   1.000
_cell.angle_alpha   90.00
_cell.angle_beta   90.00
_cell.angle_gamma   90.00
#
_symmetry.space_group_name_H-M   'P 1'
#
loop_
_entity.id
_entity.type
_entity.pdbx_description
1 polymer ?
#
loop_
_entity_poly.entity_id
_entity_poly.type
_entity_poly.pdbx_seq_one_letter_code
_entity_poly.pdbx_strand_id
1 'polypeptide(L)'
;MFCASEEGSTTTDSGSSSEGSSGGGSTTYTIGGSITGLSAAGLVLQNNSGDNLTVANGATSFTFATALSNGASYSVTVQTQPTGLSCGVTNATGTVSSANVTNVTVSCSSTKRIFVSATSYSGNLGGVSGADAKCQADGNKPSGGGTYKAMLSSGTARRACTSANCSGGTSEHADWVLLPNTKYVRSDGTTEIFTTNSNGIFEFGTLTNAISSGSGFVWTALNVNWTNNAQNCGNWSNTTGTNVIRGIPNSTVNSILATGTSNCDQTSPAVYLYCVEQ
;
A
#
# COMPACT_ATOMS: atom_id res chain seq x y z
N MET A 1 -77.71 -40.21 33.44
CA MET A 1 -77.09 -40.55 34.74
C MET A 1 -76.53 -41.96 34.61
N PHE A 2 -75.20 -42.06 34.77
CA PHE A 2 -74.32 -43.23 34.82
C PHE A 2 -73.86 -43.95 33.53
N CYS A 3 -72.54 -44.18 33.53
CA CYS A 3 -71.58 -44.66 32.53
C CYS A 3 -71.35 -46.19 32.55
N ALA A 4 -70.66 -46.71 31.50
CA ALA A 4 -69.47 -47.60 31.52
C ALA A 4 -69.14 -48.02 30.05
N SER A 5 -67.96 -47.87 29.40
CA SER A 5 -66.58 -48.43 29.58
C SER A 5 -66.56 -49.97 29.69
N GLU A 6 -65.77 -50.82 29.01
CA GLU A 6 -64.65 -50.84 28.03
C GLU A 6 -64.74 -52.22 27.31
N GLU A 7 -64.10 -52.52 26.17
CA GLU A 7 -62.74 -53.12 26.08
C GLU A 7 -62.43 -53.55 24.62
N GLY A 8 -61.14 -53.48 24.24
CA GLY A 8 -60.49 -54.46 23.36
C GLY A 8 -60.34 -54.16 21.85
N SER A 9 -59.13 -53.80 21.42
CA SER A 9 -58.65 -54.15 20.06
C SER A 9 -57.13 -54.28 20.01
N THR A 10 -56.65 -55.46 19.61
CA THR A 10 -55.25 -55.85 19.46
C THR A 10 -54.79 -55.83 18.00
N THR A 11 -53.69 -55.08 17.77
CA THR A 11 -52.52 -55.37 16.90
C THR A 11 -52.59 -55.40 15.36
N THR A 12 -51.43 -55.01 14.77
CA THR A 12 -50.89 -55.16 13.38
C THR A 12 -51.35 -54.12 12.35
N ASP A 13 -50.53 -53.55 11.45
CA ASP A 13 -49.12 -53.67 11.06
C ASP A 13 -48.71 -52.40 10.26
N SER A 14 -47.42 -52.11 10.30
CA SER A 14 -46.55 -51.29 9.43
C SER A 14 -47.14 -50.65 8.17
N GLY A 15 -46.96 -49.33 8.07
CA GLY A 15 -47.07 -48.56 6.84
C GLY A 15 -46.15 -47.34 6.88
N SER A 16 -44.86 -47.57 6.65
CA SER A 16 -43.86 -46.54 6.41
C SER A 16 -44.25 -45.77 5.14
N SER A 17 -44.72 -44.53 5.28
CA SER A 17 -44.66 -43.53 4.21
C SER A 17 -43.47 -42.62 4.48
N SER A 18 -42.31 -43.06 4.02
CA SER A 18 -41.17 -42.19 3.76
C SER A 18 -41.59 -41.14 2.74
N GLU A 19 -41.98 -39.96 3.21
CA GLU A 19 -41.94 -38.77 2.38
C GLU A 19 -40.46 -38.51 2.08
N GLY A 20 -40.06 -38.85 0.86
CA GLY A 20 -38.76 -38.55 0.32
C GLY A 20 -38.51 -37.05 0.44
N SER A 21 -37.63 -36.68 1.37
CA SER A 21 -37.00 -35.38 1.41
C SER A 21 -36.32 -35.19 0.06
N SER A 22 -36.94 -34.38 -0.81
CA SER A 22 -36.33 -33.92 -2.04
C SER A 22 -35.13 -33.07 -1.65
N GLY A 23 -33.96 -33.69 -1.67
CA GLY A 23 -32.67 -33.02 -1.60
C GLY A 23 -32.54 -32.11 -2.80
N GLY A 24 -33.17 -30.94 -2.75
CA GLY A 24 -32.84 -29.81 -3.60
C GLY A 24 -31.45 -29.36 -3.22
N GLY A 25 -30.43 -30.01 -3.80
CA GLY A 25 -29.05 -29.57 -3.68
C GLY A 25 -28.99 -28.11 -4.09
N SER A 26 -28.74 -27.22 -3.14
CA SER A 26 -28.52 -25.81 -3.44
C SER A 26 -27.34 -25.74 -4.41
N THR A 27 -27.57 -25.25 -5.63
CA THR A 27 -26.47 -25.03 -6.58
C THR A 27 -25.49 -24.05 -5.94
N THR A 28 -24.25 -24.50 -5.78
CA THR A 28 -23.14 -23.69 -5.24
C THR A 28 -22.23 -23.23 -6.37
N TYR A 29 -21.55 -22.12 -6.13
CA TYR A 29 -20.69 -21.45 -7.09
C TYR A 29 -19.38 -21.02 -6.43
N THR A 30 -18.27 -21.11 -7.17
CA THR A 30 -16.94 -20.77 -6.66
C THR A 30 -16.68 -19.27 -6.68
N ILE A 31 -15.82 -18.82 -5.77
CA ILE A 31 -15.29 -17.45 -5.76
C ILE A 31 -13.82 -17.51 -6.19
N GLY A 32 -13.45 -16.72 -7.20
CA GLY A 32 -12.11 -16.69 -7.76
C GLY A 32 -11.83 -15.43 -8.54
N GLY A 33 -10.65 -15.38 -9.14
CA GLY A 33 -10.14 -14.15 -9.70
C GLY A 33 -8.78 -14.24 -10.36
N SER A 34 -8.29 -13.07 -10.77
CA SER A 34 -6.96 -12.89 -11.34
C SER A 34 -5.99 -12.27 -10.34
N ILE A 35 -4.70 -12.54 -10.52
CA ILE A 35 -3.61 -12.01 -9.70
C ILE A 35 -2.59 -11.36 -10.64
N THR A 36 -2.10 -10.18 -10.26
CA THR A 36 -1.02 -9.48 -10.94
C THR A 36 0.09 -9.09 -9.95
N GLY A 37 1.34 -9.12 -10.40
CA GLY A 37 2.49 -8.64 -9.62
C GLY A 37 2.93 -9.51 -8.44
N LEU A 38 2.39 -10.72 -8.28
CA LEU A 38 2.80 -11.66 -7.22
C LEU A 38 4.15 -12.32 -7.55
N SER A 39 5.24 -11.69 -7.13
CA SER A 39 6.61 -12.17 -7.36
C SER A 39 7.30 -12.73 -6.11
N ALA A 40 6.58 -12.87 -4.99
CA ALA A 40 7.08 -13.44 -3.75
C ALA A 40 6.06 -14.40 -3.12
N ALA A 41 6.55 -15.39 -2.37
CA ALA A 41 5.72 -16.33 -1.63
C ALA A 41 5.11 -15.71 -0.35
N GLY A 42 4.09 -16.38 0.20
CA GLY A 42 3.49 -16.04 1.49
C GLY A 42 2.14 -15.33 1.42
N LEU A 43 1.59 -15.08 0.22
CA LEU A 43 0.23 -14.56 0.09
C LEU A 43 -0.79 -15.57 0.60
N VAL A 44 -1.63 -15.15 1.55
CA VAL A 44 -2.83 -15.88 1.96
C VAL A 44 -4.05 -14.97 1.76
N LEU A 45 -4.98 -15.42 0.92
CA LEU A 45 -6.29 -14.79 0.74
C LEU A 45 -7.29 -15.45 1.67
N GLN A 46 -8.31 -14.72 2.09
CA GLN A 46 -9.39 -15.25 2.93
C GLN A 46 -10.74 -14.80 2.38
N ASN A 47 -11.68 -15.73 2.29
CA ASN A 47 -13.08 -15.42 1.98
C ASN A 47 -13.96 -15.61 3.22
N ASN A 48 -14.82 -14.63 3.49
CA ASN A 48 -15.82 -14.66 4.57
C ASN A 48 -15.23 -15.05 5.95
N SER A 49 -14.02 -14.60 6.24
CA SER A 49 -13.33 -14.83 7.52
C SER A 49 -13.06 -16.30 7.90
N GLY A 50 -13.13 -17.24 6.94
CA GLY A 50 -12.97 -18.67 7.24
C GLY A 50 -12.37 -19.54 6.14
N ASP A 51 -12.55 -19.19 4.87
CA ASP A 51 -12.00 -19.96 3.75
C ASP A 51 -10.65 -19.37 3.32
N ASN A 52 -9.58 -19.84 3.95
CA ASN A 52 -8.23 -19.33 3.70
C ASN A 52 -7.57 -20.10 2.55
N LEU A 53 -6.99 -19.35 1.61
CA LEU A 53 -6.30 -19.88 0.44
C LEU A 53 -4.85 -19.39 0.44
N THR A 54 -3.92 -20.32 0.61
CA THR A 54 -2.49 -20.05 0.35
C THR A 54 -2.27 -20.00 -1.15
N VAL A 55 -1.71 -18.90 -1.64
CA VAL A 55 -1.47 -18.67 -3.06
C VAL A 55 0.00 -18.93 -3.39
N ALA A 56 0.24 -19.74 -4.42
CA ALA A 56 1.59 -20.03 -4.89
C ALA A 56 2.27 -18.78 -5.47
N ASN A 57 3.59 -18.67 -5.29
CA ASN A 57 4.38 -17.62 -5.91
C ASN A 57 4.23 -17.65 -7.44
N GLY A 58 4.08 -16.49 -8.09
CA GLY A 58 3.90 -16.38 -9.54
C GLY A 58 2.51 -16.78 -10.04
N ALA A 59 1.55 -17.11 -9.16
CA ALA A 59 0.18 -17.40 -9.58
C ALA A 59 -0.47 -16.18 -10.25
N THR A 60 -1.19 -16.41 -11.34
CA THR A 60 -1.93 -15.39 -12.10
C THR A 60 -3.44 -15.45 -11.88
N SER A 61 -3.92 -16.47 -11.15
CA SER A 61 -5.33 -16.66 -10.82
C SER A 61 -5.48 -17.45 -9.53
N PHE A 62 -6.66 -17.36 -8.92
CA PHE A 62 -7.01 -18.11 -7.70
C PHE A 62 -8.47 -18.53 -7.72
N THR A 63 -8.81 -19.54 -6.93
CA THR A 63 -10.18 -19.96 -6.66
C THR A 63 -10.24 -20.54 -5.26
N PHE A 64 -11.19 -20.06 -4.46
CA PHE A 64 -11.45 -20.55 -3.11
C PHE A 64 -12.06 -21.96 -3.14
N ALA A 65 -11.75 -22.76 -2.13
CA ALA A 65 -12.18 -24.16 -2.07
C ALA A 65 -13.66 -24.29 -1.71
N THR A 66 -14.19 -23.39 -0.89
CA THR A 66 -15.59 -23.44 -0.45
C THR A 66 -16.47 -22.72 -1.46
N ALA A 67 -17.30 -23.48 -2.17
CA ALA A 67 -18.35 -22.92 -3.02
C ALA A 67 -19.50 -22.38 -2.17
N LEU A 68 -20.07 -21.25 -2.58
CA LEU A 68 -21.16 -20.56 -1.89
C LEU A 68 -22.49 -20.75 -2.63
N SER A 69 -23.59 -20.88 -1.89
CA SER A 69 -24.93 -20.97 -2.46
C SER A 69 -25.33 -19.72 -3.25
N ASN A 70 -26.25 -19.87 -4.20
CA ASN A 70 -26.88 -18.71 -4.85
C ASN A 70 -27.46 -17.73 -3.80
N GLY A 71 -27.21 -16.43 -3.97
CA GLY A 71 -27.64 -15.39 -3.03
C GLY A 71 -26.73 -15.21 -1.80
N ALA A 72 -25.72 -16.06 -1.60
CA ALA A 72 -24.75 -15.87 -0.53
C ALA A 72 -23.79 -14.73 -0.85
N SER A 73 -23.42 -13.96 0.18
CA SER A 73 -22.41 -12.91 0.07
C SER A 73 -21.00 -13.47 0.18
N TYR A 74 -20.05 -12.83 -0.51
CA TYR A 74 -18.62 -13.08 -0.36
C TYR A 74 -17.89 -11.81 0.09
N SER A 75 -16.75 -12.00 0.75
CA SER A 75 -15.86 -10.95 1.21
C SER A 75 -14.43 -11.47 1.23
N VAL A 76 -13.67 -11.10 0.20
CA VAL A 76 -12.29 -11.52 -0.04
C VAL A 76 -11.33 -10.49 0.55
N THR A 77 -10.43 -10.93 1.42
CA THR A 77 -9.40 -10.10 2.03
C THR A 77 -8.02 -10.71 1.84
N VAL A 78 -6.97 -9.90 1.95
CA VAL A 78 -5.60 -10.40 2.14
C VAL A 78 -5.41 -10.66 3.62
N GLN A 79 -5.32 -11.94 4.00
CA GLN A 79 -5.06 -12.34 5.38
C GLN A 79 -3.57 -12.25 5.72
N THR A 80 -2.69 -12.59 4.79
CA THR A 80 -1.24 -12.50 4.97
C THR A 80 -0.60 -11.92 3.72
N GLN A 81 0.16 -10.84 3.89
CA GLN A 81 0.92 -10.22 2.80
C GLN A 81 2.19 -11.05 2.49
N PRO A 82 2.53 -11.25 1.21
CA PRO A 82 3.81 -11.84 0.85
C PRO A 82 4.97 -10.94 1.28
N THR A 83 6.11 -11.53 1.65
CA THR A 83 7.27 -10.76 2.11
C THR A 83 7.80 -9.86 0.98
N GLY A 84 7.99 -8.57 1.28
CA GLY A 84 8.50 -7.58 0.33
C GLY A 84 7.47 -7.07 -0.69
N LEU A 85 6.21 -7.50 -0.59
CA LEU A 85 5.12 -7.08 -1.45
C LEU A 85 3.94 -6.57 -0.63
N SER A 86 3.09 -5.76 -1.26
CA SER A 86 1.78 -5.38 -0.75
C SER A 86 0.74 -5.68 -1.81
N CYS A 87 -0.20 -6.56 -1.50
CA CYS A 87 -1.32 -6.96 -2.33
C CYS A 87 -2.62 -6.29 -1.86
N GLY A 88 -3.41 -5.79 -2.81
CA GLY A 88 -4.77 -5.28 -2.59
C GLY A 88 -5.78 -6.08 -3.41
N VAL A 89 -7.05 -6.04 -3.00
CA VAL A 89 -8.15 -6.74 -3.67
C VAL A 89 -9.19 -5.74 -4.17
N THR A 90 -9.59 -5.83 -5.43
CA THR A 90 -10.74 -5.11 -5.99
C THR A 90 -11.85 -6.09 -6.36
N ASN A 91 -13.09 -5.59 -6.39
CA ASN A 91 -14.29 -6.44 -6.38
C ASN A 91 -14.26 -7.46 -5.24
N ALA A 92 -13.77 -7.01 -4.07
CA ALA A 92 -13.55 -7.86 -2.90
C ALA A 92 -14.85 -8.38 -2.29
N THR A 93 -15.97 -7.69 -2.49
CA THR A 93 -17.27 -8.04 -1.91
C THR A 93 -18.36 -8.11 -2.98
N GLY A 94 -19.38 -8.92 -2.72
CA GLY A 94 -20.54 -9.03 -3.58
C GLY A 94 -21.43 -10.20 -3.20
N THR A 95 -22.35 -10.56 -4.10
CA THR A 95 -23.31 -11.65 -3.92
C THR A 95 -23.25 -12.61 -5.09
N VAL A 96 -23.28 -13.91 -4.82
CA VAL A 96 -23.34 -14.95 -5.85
C VAL A 96 -24.69 -14.89 -6.58
N SER A 97 -24.64 -14.77 -7.91
CA SER A 97 -25.83 -14.61 -8.76
C SER A 97 -25.85 -15.67 -9.86
N SER A 98 -26.16 -16.91 -9.46
CA SER A 98 -26.34 -18.07 -10.35
C SER A 98 -25.17 -18.36 -11.30
N ALA A 99 -23.95 -17.94 -10.94
CA ALA A 99 -22.71 -18.20 -11.67
C ALA A 99 -21.50 -18.08 -10.75
N ASN A 100 -20.37 -18.69 -11.16
CA ASN A 100 -19.07 -18.52 -10.49
C ASN A 100 -18.63 -17.06 -10.55
N VAL A 101 -18.17 -16.53 -9.42
CA VAL A 101 -17.56 -15.21 -9.34
C VAL A 101 -16.11 -15.36 -9.77
N THR A 102 -15.71 -14.67 -10.84
CA THR A 102 -14.36 -14.77 -11.44
C THR A 102 -13.69 -13.41 -11.66
N ASN A 103 -14.34 -12.33 -11.22
CA ASN A 103 -13.91 -10.95 -11.46
C ASN A 103 -13.25 -10.29 -10.24
N VAL A 104 -12.95 -11.04 -9.18
CA VAL A 104 -12.11 -10.56 -8.09
C VAL A 104 -10.70 -10.36 -8.63
N THR A 105 -10.08 -9.23 -8.35
CA THR A 105 -8.73 -8.94 -8.84
C THR A 105 -7.81 -8.67 -7.67
N VAL A 106 -6.66 -9.36 -7.65
CA VAL A 106 -5.60 -9.14 -6.67
C VAL A 106 -4.42 -8.48 -7.38
N SER A 107 -3.97 -7.35 -6.87
CA SER A 107 -2.84 -6.61 -7.43
C SER A 107 -1.77 -6.44 -6.36
N CYS A 108 -0.60 -6.99 -6.61
CA CYS A 108 0.57 -6.91 -5.73
C CYS A 108 1.61 -5.96 -6.31
N SER A 109 2.23 -5.14 -5.46
CA SER A 109 3.35 -4.29 -5.81
C SER A 109 4.48 -4.43 -4.79
N SER A 110 5.72 -4.20 -5.20
CA SER A 110 6.87 -4.22 -4.29
C SER A 110 6.74 -3.12 -3.26
N THR A 111 6.97 -3.46 -1.99
CA THR A 111 7.10 -2.46 -0.93
C THR A 111 8.46 -1.80 -1.04
N LYS A 112 8.52 -0.49 -0.87
CA LYS A 112 9.75 0.32 -0.97
C LYS A 112 10.10 0.95 0.38
N ARG A 113 11.38 1.10 0.67
CA ARG A 113 11.86 1.70 1.92
C ARG A 113 12.19 3.17 1.76
N ILE A 114 11.90 3.96 2.80
CA ILE A 114 12.38 5.33 2.95
C ILE A 114 13.15 5.43 4.26
N PHE A 115 14.28 6.12 4.23
CA PHE A 115 15.05 6.46 5.42
C PHE A 115 15.53 7.91 5.39
N VAL A 116 16.00 8.41 6.54
CA VAL A 116 16.64 9.72 6.67
C VAL A 116 18.14 9.52 6.75
N SER A 117 18.91 10.28 5.96
CA SER A 117 20.37 10.21 5.97
C SER A 117 20.94 10.42 7.37
N ALA A 118 22.01 9.70 7.72
CA ALA A 118 22.73 9.86 8.98
C ALA A 118 23.47 11.21 9.05
N THR A 119 23.88 11.72 7.89
CA THR A 119 24.66 12.96 7.76
C THR A 119 23.76 14.10 7.26
N SER A 120 23.98 15.31 7.80
CA SER A 120 23.39 16.55 7.29
C SER A 120 24.24 17.16 6.17
N TYR A 121 23.61 17.81 5.21
CA TYR A 121 24.29 18.33 4.02
C TYR A 121 23.89 19.74 3.64
N SER A 122 24.87 20.61 3.36
CA SER A 122 24.62 21.90 2.70
C SER A 122 23.82 21.74 1.40
N GLY A 123 23.24 22.83 0.92
CA GLY A 123 22.53 22.88 -0.36
C GLY A 123 23.36 22.46 -1.57
N ASN A 124 24.70 22.47 -1.46
CA ASN A 124 25.59 21.93 -2.48
C ASN A 124 25.69 20.40 -2.35
N LEU A 125 24.75 19.70 -2.97
CA LEU A 125 24.69 18.23 -2.99
C LEU A 125 25.47 17.64 -4.16
N GLY A 126 25.94 18.45 -5.11
CA GLY A 126 26.45 17.99 -6.40
C GLY A 126 25.33 17.71 -7.42
N GLY A 127 24.23 18.46 -7.32
CA GLY A 127 23.02 18.22 -8.11
C GLY A 127 22.20 17.02 -7.65
N VAL A 128 21.16 16.68 -8.41
CA VAL A 128 20.29 15.52 -8.11
C VAL A 128 21.08 14.20 -8.07
N SER A 129 22.04 14.03 -8.99
CA SER A 129 22.91 12.84 -9.01
C SER A 129 23.83 12.77 -7.79
N GLY A 130 24.34 13.90 -7.31
CA GLY A 130 25.15 13.94 -6.09
C GLY A 130 24.32 13.67 -4.84
N ALA A 131 23.07 14.15 -4.80
CA ALA A 131 22.12 13.82 -3.74
C ALA A 131 21.81 12.31 -3.69
N ASP A 132 21.63 11.68 -4.85
CA ASP A 132 21.45 10.22 -4.93
C ASP A 132 22.69 9.48 -4.46
N ALA A 133 23.89 9.88 -4.90
CA ALA A 133 25.14 9.26 -4.47
C ALA A 133 25.30 9.31 -2.94
N LYS A 134 24.87 10.42 -2.31
CA LYS A 134 24.84 10.55 -0.85
C LYS A 134 23.88 9.55 -0.22
N CYS A 135 22.65 9.42 -0.72
CA CYS A 135 21.71 8.40 -0.25
C CYS A 135 22.25 6.98 -0.44
N GLN A 136 22.98 6.73 -1.51
CA GLN A 136 23.52 5.41 -1.82
C GLN A 136 24.67 4.99 -0.91
N ALA A 137 25.45 5.95 -0.44
CA ALA A 137 26.60 5.74 0.44
C ALA A 137 26.28 5.94 1.93
N ASP A 138 25.06 6.35 2.28
CA ASP A 138 24.71 6.72 3.64
C ASP A 138 24.70 5.51 4.60
N GLY A 139 25.20 5.71 5.82
CA GLY A 139 25.28 4.65 6.83
C GLY A 139 23.91 4.13 7.32
N ASN A 140 22.84 4.91 7.17
CA ASN A 140 21.47 4.47 7.48
C ASN A 140 20.82 3.66 6.34
N LYS A 141 21.49 3.48 5.20
CA LYS A 141 20.96 2.71 4.08
C LYS A 141 20.66 1.27 4.54
N PRO A 142 19.41 0.79 4.38
CA PRO A 142 19.04 -0.57 4.77
C PRO A 142 19.87 -1.65 4.07
N SER A 143 20.14 -2.75 4.77
CA SER A 143 20.72 -3.95 4.18
C SER A 143 19.80 -4.57 3.12
N GLY A 144 20.36 -5.33 2.17
CA GLY A 144 19.59 -5.97 1.09
C GLY A 144 19.71 -5.32 -0.30
N GLY A 145 20.64 -4.39 -0.51
CA GLY A 145 21.16 -4.09 -1.85
C GLY A 145 20.29 -3.24 -2.79
N GLY A 146 19.41 -2.38 -2.28
CA GLY A 146 18.57 -1.49 -3.09
C GLY A 146 19.30 -0.28 -3.68
N THR A 147 18.72 0.30 -4.74
CA THR A 147 19.10 1.62 -5.27
C THR A 147 18.25 2.68 -4.58
N TYR A 148 18.88 3.74 -4.06
CA TYR A 148 18.21 4.83 -3.37
C TYR A 148 18.45 6.16 -4.08
N LYS A 149 17.41 6.99 -4.12
CA LYS A 149 17.46 8.36 -4.62
C LYS A 149 16.96 9.35 -3.57
N ALA A 150 17.46 10.57 -3.61
CA ALA A 150 17.04 11.63 -2.69
C ALA A 150 15.66 12.21 -3.09
N MET A 151 14.71 12.26 -2.16
CA MET A 151 13.40 12.89 -2.39
C MET A 151 13.50 14.41 -2.21
N LEU A 152 13.83 15.08 -3.31
CA LEU A 152 13.88 16.54 -3.39
C LEU A 152 13.51 17.02 -4.79
N SER A 153 13.09 18.27 -4.90
CA SER A 153 12.81 18.96 -6.17
C SER A 153 14.02 19.78 -6.60
N SER A 154 14.33 19.74 -7.89
CA SER A 154 15.32 20.61 -8.54
C SER A 154 14.73 21.33 -9.76
N GLY A 155 13.41 21.49 -9.83
CA GLY A 155 12.77 22.09 -11.01
C GLY A 155 12.61 21.11 -12.17
N THR A 156 13.59 21.08 -13.08
CA THR A 156 13.50 20.29 -14.32
C THR A 156 14.14 18.91 -14.22
N ALA A 157 15.28 18.79 -13.54
CA ALA A 157 16.01 17.52 -13.46
C ALA A 157 15.34 16.49 -12.51
N ARG A 158 14.78 16.95 -11.38
CA ARG A 158 13.90 16.14 -10.53
C ARG A 158 12.66 16.93 -10.09
N ARG A 159 11.48 16.34 -10.26
CA ARG A 159 10.18 16.96 -9.95
C ARG A 159 9.09 15.91 -9.76
N ALA A 160 8.23 16.13 -8.75
CA ALA A 160 6.95 15.44 -8.62
C ALA A 160 5.94 16.02 -9.61
N CYS A 161 5.39 17.21 -9.32
CA CYS A 161 4.31 17.78 -10.11
C CYS A 161 4.67 19.15 -10.72
N THR A 162 4.13 19.42 -11.90
CA THR A 162 4.06 20.76 -12.51
C THR A 162 2.80 21.52 -12.10
N SER A 163 1.70 20.80 -11.84
CA SER A 163 0.43 21.33 -11.33
C SER A 163 0.15 20.79 -9.92
N ALA A 164 -0.80 21.41 -9.21
CA ALA A 164 -1.16 21.00 -7.85
C ALA A 164 -1.60 19.53 -7.83
N ASN A 165 -0.95 18.74 -6.97
CA ASN A 165 -1.22 17.31 -6.76
C ASN A 165 -1.17 16.47 -8.04
N CYS A 166 -0.37 16.88 -9.03
CA CYS A 166 -0.18 16.19 -10.30
C CYS A 166 -1.52 15.99 -11.03
N SER A 167 -2.27 17.07 -11.29
CA SER A 167 -3.58 17.01 -11.95
C SER A 167 -3.52 16.45 -13.39
N GLY A 168 -2.35 16.52 -14.04
CA GLY A 168 -2.00 15.90 -15.31
C GLY A 168 -1.36 14.50 -15.17
N GLY A 169 -1.34 13.96 -13.95
CA GLY A 169 -0.89 12.62 -13.63
C GLY A 169 0.63 12.44 -13.66
N THR A 170 1.07 11.19 -13.78
CA THR A 170 2.49 10.80 -13.73
C THR A 170 3.32 11.34 -14.89
N SER A 171 2.70 11.84 -15.95
CA SER A 171 3.37 12.48 -17.09
C SER A 171 4.13 13.76 -16.69
N GLU A 172 3.76 14.36 -15.55
CA GLU A 172 4.39 15.56 -15.03
C GLU A 172 5.75 15.30 -14.38
N HIS A 173 6.01 14.04 -14.01
CA HIS A 173 7.20 13.64 -13.27
C HIS A 173 8.46 13.87 -14.11
N ALA A 174 9.54 14.29 -13.46
CA ALA A 174 10.87 14.21 -14.01
C ALA A 174 11.76 13.53 -12.97
N ASP A 175 12.32 12.37 -13.30
CA ASP A 175 13.17 11.55 -12.40
C ASP A 175 12.62 11.47 -10.96
N TRP A 176 11.31 11.33 -10.83
CA TRP A 176 10.63 11.34 -9.55
C TRP A 176 10.86 10.02 -8.80
N VAL A 177 10.97 10.11 -7.47
CA VAL A 177 11.46 9.00 -6.64
C VAL A 177 10.34 8.14 -6.05
N LEU A 178 9.10 8.64 -6.00
CA LEU A 178 7.96 7.87 -5.51
C LEU A 178 7.18 7.27 -6.69
N LEU A 179 7.10 5.95 -6.71
CA LEU A 179 6.32 5.15 -7.65
C LEU A 179 4.80 5.22 -7.36
N PRO A 180 3.93 5.16 -8.38
CA PRO A 180 2.48 5.04 -8.21
C PRO A 180 2.03 3.79 -7.46
N ASN A 181 0.93 3.88 -6.69
CA ASN A 181 0.28 2.74 -6.02
C ASN A 181 1.26 1.85 -5.23
N THR A 182 2.23 2.48 -4.58
CA THR A 182 3.36 1.80 -3.94
C THR A 182 3.35 2.08 -2.45
N LYS A 183 3.45 1.00 -1.67
CA LYS A 183 3.60 1.08 -0.22
C LYS A 183 5.02 1.45 0.14
N TYR A 184 5.17 2.48 0.97
CA TYR A 184 6.44 2.89 1.54
C TYR A 184 6.49 2.59 3.04
N VAL A 185 7.57 1.94 3.46
CA VAL A 185 7.86 1.56 4.84
C VAL A 185 9.16 2.21 5.31
N ARG A 186 9.38 2.23 6.64
CA ARG A 186 10.66 2.65 7.23
C ARG A 186 11.81 1.71 6.84
N SER A 187 13.02 2.07 7.25
CA SER A 187 14.23 1.25 7.09
C SER A 187 14.14 -0.14 7.72
N ASP A 188 13.23 -0.35 8.69
CA ASP A 188 12.94 -1.66 9.30
C ASP A 188 12.21 -2.64 8.35
N GLY A 189 11.72 -2.16 7.20
CA GLY A 189 11.04 -2.97 6.18
C GLY A 189 9.60 -3.36 6.53
N THR A 190 9.05 -2.94 7.67
CA THR A 190 7.74 -3.39 8.17
C THR A 190 6.82 -2.26 8.61
N THR A 191 7.36 -1.16 9.14
CA THR A 191 6.56 -0.03 9.60
C THR A 191 6.10 0.80 8.40
N GLU A 192 4.83 0.66 8.01
CA GLU A 192 4.21 1.46 6.95
C GLU A 192 4.21 2.96 7.30
N ILE A 193 4.57 3.79 6.33
CA ILE A 193 4.58 5.25 6.44
C ILE A 193 3.34 5.78 5.69
N PHE A 194 3.23 5.43 4.41
CA PHE A 194 2.11 5.76 3.53
C PHE A 194 2.09 4.82 2.32
N THR A 195 0.96 4.84 1.61
CA THR A 195 0.85 4.30 0.26
C THR A 195 0.57 5.45 -0.71
N THR A 196 1.29 5.50 -1.83
CA THR A 196 1.06 6.52 -2.86
C THR A 196 -0.19 6.20 -3.67
N ASN A 197 -0.84 7.24 -4.20
CA ASN A 197 -1.95 7.09 -5.15
C ASN A 197 -1.42 6.79 -6.58
N SER A 198 -2.33 6.78 -7.56
CA SER A 198 -2.00 6.52 -8.97
C SER A 198 -1.08 7.58 -9.60
N ASN A 199 -0.93 8.74 -8.97
CA ASN A 199 -0.02 9.80 -9.40
C ASN A 199 1.36 9.69 -8.75
N GLY A 200 1.66 8.65 -7.95
CA GLY A 200 2.99 8.53 -7.33
C GLY A 200 3.29 9.59 -6.27
N ILE A 201 2.25 10.11 -5.63
CA ILE A 201 2.31 10.99 -4.46
C ILE A 201 1.42 10.43 -3.36
N PHE A 202 1.64 10.82 -2.11
CA PHE A 202 0.71 10.48 -1.01
C PHE A 202 -0.21 11.67 -0.71
N GLU A 203 -1.35 11.36 -0.11
CA GLU A 203 -2.34 12.35 0.34
C GLU A 203 -2.09 12.68 1.81
N PHE A 204 -2.09 13.97 2.17
CA PHE A 204 -1.94 14.31 3.58
C PHE A 204 -3.14 13.85 4.38
N GLY A 205 -2.88 13.31 5.57
CA GLY A 205 -3.89 12.67 6.41
C GLY A 205 -3.95 11.15 6.26
N THR A 206 -3.26 10.57 5.28
CA THR A 206 -3.18 9.10 5.11
C THR A 206 -1.92 8.49 5.70
N LEU A 207 -1.01 9.30 6.26
CA LEU A 207 0.22 8.79 6.85
C LEU A 207 -0.09 8.05 8.15
N THR A 208 0.34 6.81 8.24
CA THR A 208 0.17 5.98 9.44
C THR A 208 1.33 6.17 10.41
N ASN A 209 2.52 6.47 9.90
CA ASN A 209 3.71 6.76 10.68
C ASN A 209 4.56 7.85 10.01
N ALA A 210 5.41 8.51 10.81
CA ALA A 210 6.44 9.40 10.28
C ALA A 210 7.59 8.60 9.64
N ILE A 211 8.40 9.22 8.77
CA ILE A 211 9.55 8.53 8.12
C ILE A 211 10.62 8.15 9.15
N SER A 212 10.85 8.97 10.17
CA SER A 212 11.80 8.68 11.26
C SER A 212 11.30 9.25 12.58
N SER A 213 11.78 8.73 13.70
CA SER A 213 11.56 9.34 15.03
C SER A 213 12.55 10.47 15.33
N GLY A 214 13.61 10.61 14.53
CA GLY A 214 14.66 11.62 14.72
C GLY A 214 14.17 13.05 14.54
N SER A 215 14.75 13.97 15.30
CA SER A 215 14.52 15.42 15.15
C SER A 215 15.43 16.00 14.05
N GLY A 216 15.03 17.15 13.52
CA GLY A 216 15.79 17.86 12.50
C GLY A 216 14.93 18.21 11.30
N PHE A 217 15.57 18.57 10.20
CA PHE A 217 14.90 18.95 8.97
C PHE A 217 15.43 18.17 7.79
N VAL A 218 14.70 18.18 6.68
CA VAL A 218 15.11 17.49 5.46
C VAL A 218 14.91 18.36 4.24
N TRP A 219 15.81 18.25 3.28
CA TRP A 219 15.68 18.98 2.02
C TRP A 219 14.57 18.37 1.18
N THR A 220 13.62 19.19 0.75
CA THR A 220 12.54 18.79 -0.15
C THR A 220 12.39 19.75 -1.31
N ALA A 221 12.46 21.07 -1.08
CA ALA A 221 12.16 22.11 -2.06
C ALA A 221 10.80 21.89 -2.79
N LEU A 222 9.84 21.32 -2.07
CA LEU A 222 8.50 20.99 -2.56
C LEU A 222 7.47 21.80 -1.78
N ASN A 223 6.47 22.34 -2.47
CA ASN A 223 5.29 22.90 -1.83
C ASN A 223 4.41 21.76 -1.31
N VAL A 224 3.49 22.06 -0.39
CA VAL A 224 2.56 21.04 0.14
C VAL A 224 1.73 20.40 -0.99
N ASN A 225 1.36 21.11 -2.04
CA ASN A 225 0.66 20.54 -3.19
C ASN A 225 1.57 19.79 -4.19
N TRP A 226 2.74 19.32 -3.77
CA TRP A 226 3.72 18.57 -4.57
C TRP A 226 4.35 19.30 -5.75
N THR A 227 4.03 20.57 -5.96
CA THR A 227 4.71 21.39 -6.98
C THR A 227 6.10 21.81 -6.52
N ASN A 228 6.99 22.04 -7.48
CA ASN A 228 8.33 22.54 -7.18
C ASN A 228 8.31 23.93 -6.55
N ASN A 229 9.25 24.16 -5.63
CA ASN A 229 9.62 25.51 -5.22
C ASN A 229 10.72 26.09 -6.13
N ALA A 230 10.72 27.42 -6.30
CA ALA A 230 11.74 28.12 -7.07
C ALA A 230 13.12 28.10 -6.39
N GLN A 231 13.16 28.01 -5.06
CA GLN A 231 14.39 27.98 -4.28
C GLN A 231 14.83 26.54 -4.03
N ASN A 232 15.98 26.16 -4.58
CA ASN A 232 16.54 24.81 -4.51
C ASN A 232 18.08 24.80 -4.55
N CYS A 233 18.72 25.84 -4.00
CA CYS A 233 20.19 25.98 -3.96
C CYS A 233 20.88 25.89 -5.33
N GLY A 234 20.27 26.52 -6.34
CA GLY A 234 20.72 26.46 -7.73
C GLY A 234 20.77 25.04 -8.27
N ASN A 235 19.67 24.29 -8.14
CA ASN A 235 19.59 22.87 -8.47
C ASN A 235 20.58 22.02 -7.65
N TRP A 236 20.71 22.34 -6.37
CA TRP A 236 21.54 21.65 -5.39
C TRP A 236 23.03 21.66 -5.71
N SER A 237 23.52 22.75 -6.29
CA SER A 237 24.93 22.89 -6.71
C SER A 237 25.66 24.03 -6.02
N ASN A 238 25.02 24.77 -5.12
CA ASN A 238 25.63 25.89 -4.42
C ASN A 238 25.21 26.00 -2.96
N THR A 239 25.96 26.81 -2.22
CA THR A 239 25.69 27.17 -0.82
C THR A 239 25.11 28.58 -0.68
N THR A 240 24.97 29.30 -1.79
CA THR A 240 24.56 30.71 -1.85
C THR A 240 23.09 30.80 -2.24
N GLY A 241 22.21 30.64 -1.26
CA GLY A 241 20.76 30.72 -1.45
C GLY A 241 20.03 30.69 -0.11
N THR A 242 18.85 31.28 -0.07
CA THR A 242 18.01 31.35 1.13
C THR A 242 16.61 30.85 0.81
N ASN A 243 15.81 30.64 1.84
CA ASN A 243 14.39 30.34 1.71
C ASN A 243 14.04 29.01 0.99
N VAL A 244 14.91 28.00 1.07
CA VAL A 244 14.63 26.68 0.50
C VAL A 244 13.70 25.90 1.42
N ILE A 245 12.56 25.43 0.89
CA ILE A 245 11.58 24.67 1.67
C ILE A 245 12.19 23.36 2.19
N ARG A 246 11.90 23.06 3.46
CA ARG A 246 12.29 21.83 4.14
C ARG A 246 11.10 21.15 4.81
N GLY A 247 11.21 19.84 5.00
CA GLY A 247 10.29 19.02 5.78
C GLY A 247 10.82 18.69 7.17
N ILE A 248 10.02 17.98 7.96
CA ILE A 248 10.36 17.41 9.27
C ILE A 248 10.15 15.89 9.22
N PRO A 249 11.19 15.07 9.44
CA PRO A 249 11.12 13.61 9.27
C PRO A 249 10.23 12.89 10.29
N ASN A 250 9.94 13.51 11.44
CA ASN A 250 9.09 12.94 12.49
C ASN A 250 7.63 13.42 12.45
N SER A 251 7.24 14.14 11.39
CA SER A 251 5.86 14.55 11.18
C SER A 251 5.04 13.49 10.45
N THR A 252 3.74 13.42 10.74
CA THR A 252 2.73 12.64 10.02
C THR A 252 1.75 13.52 9.23
N VAL A 253 1.96 14.84 9.22
CA VAL A 253 1.13 15.80 8.50
C VAL A 253 1.94 16.47 7.39
N ASN A 254 1.39 17.51 6.74
CA ASN A 254 2.05 18.20 5.62
C ASN A 254 3.47 18.72 5.91
N SER A 255 3.81 18.97 7.18
CA SER A 255 5.16 19.35 7.60
C SER A 255 6.21 18.28 7.36
N ILE A 256 5.82 17.02 7.08
CA ILE A 256 6.75 15.99 6.59
C ILE A 256 7.43 16.41 5.28
N LEU A 257 6.72 17.20 4.46
CA LEU A 257 7.19 17.70 3.18
C LEU A 257 7.63 19.17 3.27
N ALA A 258 6.83 20.01 3.95
CA ALA A 258 7.04 21.45 3.97
C ALA A 258 6.53 22.11 5.27
N THR A 259 7.43 22.72 6.04
CA THR A 259 7.09 23.41 7.31
C THR A 259 7.68 24.83 7.43
N GLY A 260 8.67 25.17 6.60
CA GLY A 260 9.50 26.37 6.74
C GLY A 260 10.70 26.30 5.80
N THR A 261 11.65 27.23 5.97
CA THR A 261 12.75 27.40 5.00
C THR A 261 14.14 27.53 5.61
N SER A 262 15.15 26.94 4.96
CA SER A 262 16.56 27.00 5.37
C SER A 262 17.44 27.64 4.30
N ASN A 263 18.62 28.09 4.71
CA ASN A 263 19.66 28.59 3.82
C ASN A 263 20.54 27.44 3.29
N CYS A 264 21.12 27.64 2.12
CA CYS A 264 21.92 26.65 1.41
C CYS A 264 23.31 26.41 2.02
N ASP A 265 23.81 27.32 2.86
CA ASP A 265 25.13 27.24 3.50
C ASP A 265 25.18 26.28 4.69
N GLN A 266 24.03 25.96 5.28
CA GLN A 266 23.89 25.04 6.41
C GLN A 266 24.67 25.40 7.66
N THR A 267 24.76 26.68 7.99
CA THR A 267 25.37 27.09 9.25
C THR A 267 24.49 26.78 10.47
N SER A 268 23.15 26.79 10.32
CA SER A 268 22.15 26.23 11.25
C SER A 268 20.73 26.43 10.65
N PRO A 269 19.80 25.45 10.74
CA PRO A 269 19.89 24.14 11.37
C PRO A 269 20.47 23.05 10.45
N ALA A 270 20.83 21.89 11.02
CA ALA A 270 21.16 20.70 10.25
C ALA A 270 19.95 20.21 9.43
N VAL A 271 20.18 19.97 8.14
CA VAL A 271 19.17 19.45 7.19
C VAL A 271 19.70 18.18 6.51
N TYR A 272 18.91 17.12 6.57
CA TYR A 272 19.19 15.77 6.09
C TYR A 272 18.50 15.50 4.75
N LEU A 273 18.60 14.28 4.24
CA LEU A 273 17.92 13.82 3.04
C LEU A 273 16.93 12.73 3.37
N TYR A 274 15.77 12.76 2.71
CA TYR A 274 14.96 11.56 2.53
C TYR A 274 15.55 10.72 1.40
N CYS A 275 15.84 9.46 1.67
CA CYS A 275 16.40 8.52 0.73
C CYS A 275 15.39 7.41 0.45
N VAL A 276 14.97 7.30 -0.81
CA VAL A 276 13.83 6.49 -1.26
C VAL A 276 14.33 5.36 -2.15
N GLU A 277 13.96 4.13 -1.81
CA GLU A 277 14.26 2.94 -2.61
C GLU A 277 13.54 2.98 -3.97
N GLN A 278 14.25 2.60 -5.02
CA GLN A 278 13.77 2.59 -6.41
C GLN A 278 13.31 1.20 -6.84
#